data_AF-A0A9X2SDP8-F1
#
_entry.id   AF-A0A9X2SDP8-F1
#
_cell.length_a   1.000
_cell.length_b   1.000
_cell.length_c   1.000
_cell.angle_alpha   90.00
_cell.angle_beta   90.00
_cell.angle_gamma   90.00
#
_symmetry.space_group_name_H-M   'P 1'
#
loop_
_entity.id
_entity.type
_entity.pdbx_description
1 polymer ?
#
loop_
_entity_poly.entity_id
_entity_poly.type
_entity_poly.pdbx_seq_one_letter_code
_entity_poly.pdbx_strand_id
1 'polypeptide(L)'
;VSVYNRSREKTDDLMKEAAGKNLVPAYSIEEFVQSLETPRKILIMVQAGAGTDATIDSLVPHLDQGDIIIDGGNAYFPDTQRRS
;
A
#
# COMPACT_ATOMS: atom_id res chain seq x y z
N VAL A 1 -4.75 -4.00 11.02
CA VAL A 1 -4.48 -3.30 9.73
C VAL A 1 -2.98 -3.36 9.49
N SER A 2 -2.55 -3.91 8.36
CA SER A 2 -1.12 -3.90 7.99
C SER A 2 -0.72 -2.54 7.42
N VAL A 3 0.48 -2.05 7.73
CA VAL A 3 0.98 -0.75 7.27
C VAL A 3 2.39 -0.90 6.72
N TYR A 4 2.65 -0.21 5.60
CA TYR A 4 3.94 -0.22 4.94
C TYR A 4 4.30 1.18 4.44
N ASN A 5 5.58 1.52 4.53
CA ASN A 5 6.16 2.69 3.91
C ASN A 5 7.54 2.33 3.35
N ARG A 6 7.91 2.92 2.21
CA ARG A 6 9.25 2.75 1.63
C ARG A 6 10.35 3.17 2.61
N SER A 7 10.11 4.20 3.41
CA SER A 7 11.03 4.64 4.46
C SER A 7 10.67 3.97 5.79
N ARG A 8 11.56 3.08 6.27
CA ARG A 8 11.39 2.35 7.53
C ARG A 8 11.08 3.25 8.72
N GLU A 9 11.80 4.36 8.84
CA GLU A 9 11.63 5.33 9.93
C GLU A 9 10.20 5.86 10.04
N LYS A 10 9.50 6.06 8.91
CA LYS A 10 8.09 6.50 8.93
C LYS A 10 7.15 5.44 9.48
N THR A 11 7.43 4.16 9.23
CA THR A 11 6.67 3.05 9.83
C THR A 11 6.95 2.99 11.33
N ASP A 12 8.22 3.12 11.74
CA ASP A 12 8.61 3.11 13.14
C ASP A 12 7.94 4.25 13.94
N ASP A 13 7.93 5.46 13.37
CA ASP A 13 7.29 6.61 13.99
C ASP A 13 5.77 6.46 14.08
N LEU A 14 5.12 5.95 13.02
CA LEU A 14 3.69 5.62 13.06
C LEU A 14 3.38 4.61 14.17
N MET A 15 4.21 3.57 14.34
CA MET A 15 3.98 2.57 15.38
C MET A 15 4.11 3.13 16.80
N LYS A 16 4.98 4.14 17.01
CA LYS A 16 5.05 4.88 18.28
C LYS A 16 3.80 5.72 18.51
N GLU A 17 3.37 6.48 17.49
CA GLU A 17 2.18 7.35 17.58
C GLU A 17 0.88 6.57 17.73
N ALA A 18 0.81 5.39 17.11
CA ALA A 18 -0.34 4.51 17.12
C ALA A 18 -0.28 3.45 18.24
N ALA A 19 0.53 3.68 19.29
CA ALA A 19 0.65 2.75 20.42
C ALA A 19 -0.74 2.39 20.99
N GLY A 20 -0.98 1.08 21.15
CA GLY A 20 -2.27 0.55 21.60
C GLY A 20 -3.33 0.37 20.51
N LYS A 21 -3.04 0.71 19.25
CA LYS A 21 -3.89 0.39 18.09
C LYS A 21 -3.48 -0.94 17.45
N ASN A 22 -4.43 -1.57 16.75
CA ASN A 22 -4.21 -2.84 16.05
C ASN A 22 -3.55 -2.63 14.66
N LEU A 23 -2.33 -2.11 14.68
CA LEU A 23 -1.48 -1.97 13.49
C LEU A 23 -0.40 -3.05 13.48
N VAL A 24 -0.11 -3.59 12.30
CA VAL A 24 0.98 -4.53 12.07
C VAL A 24 1.94 -3.87 11.09
N PRO A 25 3.19 -3.56 11.51
CA PRO A 25 4.16 -2.97 10.60
C PRO A 25 4.72 -4.03 9.65
N ALA A 26 4.89 -3.66 8.39
CA ALA A 26 5.68 -4.41 7.43
C ALA A 26 6.85 -3.54 6.94
N TYR A 27 7.99 -4.17 6.65
CA TYR A 27 9.23 -3.52 6.24
C TYR A 27 9.66 -3.88 4.82
N SER A 28 8.90 -4.75 4.15
CA SER A 28 9.02 -5.02 2.72
C SER A 28 7.63 -5.17 2.10
N ILE A 29 7.54 -5.03 0.77
CA ILE A 29 6.29 -5.23 0.04
C ILE A 29 5.82 -6.68 0.15
N GLU A 30 6.74 -7.64 0.06
CA GLU A 30 6.41 -9.06 0.20
C GLU A 30 5.81 -9.37 1.57
N GLU A 31 6.44 -8.91 2.65
CA GLU A 31 5.93 -9.04 4.02
C GLU A 31 4.56 -8.36 4.17
N PHE A 32 4.39 -7.16 3.60
CA PHE A 32 3.12 -6.44 3.62
C PHE A 32 2.02 -7.27 2.94
N VAL A 33 2.26 -7.77 1.73
CA VAL A 33 1.27 -8.53 0.95
C VAL A 33 0.94 -9.87 1.61
N GLN A 34 1.93 -10.56 2.19
CA GLN A 34 1.74 -11.82 2.92
C GLN A 34 0.96 -11.65 4.24
N SER A 35 0.99 -10.45 4.83
CA SER A 35 0.26 -10.15 6.07
C SER A 35 -1.25 -9.94 5.88
N LEU A 36 -1.73 -9.87 4.63
CA LEU A 36 -3.13 -9.57 4.31
C LEU A 36 -3.95 -10.83 4.06
N GLU A 37 -5.20 -10.81 4.51
CA GLU A 37 -6.20 -11.83 4.15
C GLU A 37 -6.58 -11.70 2.66
N THR A 38 -6.87 -12.84 2.02
CA THR A 38 -7.35 -12.89 0.64
C THR A 38 -8.89 -12.82 0.57
N PRO A 39 -9.48 -12.16 -0.46
CA PRO A 39 -8.83 -11.31 -1.46
C PRO A 39 -8.27 -10.02 -0.82
N ARG A 40 -7.04 -9.69 -1.17
CA ARG A 40 -6.27 -8.59 -0.54
C ARG A 40 -6.88 -7.25 -0.92
N LYS A 41 -6.91 -6.33 0.04
CA LYS A 41 -7.43 -4.96 -0.15
C LYS A 41 -6.35 -3.97 0.25
N ILE A 42 -5.77 -3.27 -0.72
CA ILE A 42 -4.60 -2.43 -0.52
C ILE A 42 -4.95 -0.99 -0.86
N LEU A 43 -4.92 -0.11 0.14
CA LEU A 43 -5.10 1.33 -0.02
C LEU A 43 -3.74 2.01 -0.22
N ILE A 44 -3.54 2.63 -1.38
CA ILE A 44 -2.33 3.39 -1.72
C ILE A 44 -2.58 4.87 -1.39
N MET A 45 -1.72 5.44 -0.53
CA MET A 45 -1.75 6.85 -0.12
C MET A 45 -0.36 7.48 -0.33
N VAL A 46 0.11 7.50 -1.58
CA VAL A 46 1.42 8.05 -1.95
C VAL A 46 1.26 9.28 -2.85
N GLN A 47 2.38 9.92 -3.20
CA GLN A 47 2.38 11.03 -4.14
C GLN A 47 1.77 10.59 -5.48
N ALA A 48 0.74 11.32 -5.92
CA ALA A 48 0.04 11.06 -7.18
C ALA A 48 0.98 11.10 -8.40
N GLY A 49 0.60 10.39 -9.45
CA GLY A 49 1.42 10.20 -10.65
C GLY A 49 2.46 9.10 -10.46
N ALA A 50 3.73 9.42 -10.73
CA ALA A 50 4.82 8.44 -10.77
C ALA A 50 5.03 7.66 -9.44
N GLY A 51 4.70 8.26 -8.30
CA GLY A 51 4.80 7.58 -7.00
C GLY A 51 3.77 6.44 -6.87
N THR A 52 2.54 6.69 -7.31
CA THR A 52 1.48 5.67 -7.37
C THR A 52 1.85 4.57 -8.36
N ASP A 53 2.28 4.92 -9.58
CA ASP A 53 2.64 3.93 -10.60
C ASP A 53 3.77 3.00 -10.12
N ALA A 54 4.85 3.55 -9.55
CA ALA A 54 5.94 2.76 -9.01
C ALA A 54 5.51 1.85 -7.84
N THR A 55 4.53 2.28 -7.04
CA THR A 55 3.97 1.48 -5.96
C THR A 55 3.12 0.33 -6.50
N ILE A 56 2.32 0.57 -7.54
CA ILE A 56 1.53 -0.47 -8.21
C ILE A 56 2.47 -1.50 -8.85
N ASP A 57 3.47 -1.06 -9.63
CA ASP A 57 4.42 -1.94 -10.33
C ASP A 57 5.18 -2.87 -9.38
N SER A 58 5.45 -2.40 -8.16
CA SER A 58 6.11 -3.20 -7.12
C SER A 58 5.17 -4.14 -6.37
N LEU A 59 3.86 -3.85 -6.33
CA LEU A 59 2.85 -4.72 -5.73
C LEU A 59 2.43 -5.87 -6.66
N VAL A 60 2.18 -5.57 -7.94
CA VAL A 60 1.60 -6.49 -8.94
C VAL A 60 2.26 -7.88 -8.95
N PRO A 61 3.60 -8.05 -8.87
CA PRO A 61 4.23 -9.37 -8.87
C PRO A 61 3.85 -10.28 -7.69
N HIS A 62 3.28 -9.72 -6.62
CA HIS A 62 2.93 -10.42 -5.39
C HIS A 62 1.42 -10.62 -5.21
N LEU A 63 0.60 -10.08 -6.12
CA LEU A 63 -0.86 -10.15 -6.03
C LEU A 63 -1.41 -11.34 -6.82
N ASP A 64 -2.54 -11.84 -6.33
CA ASP A 64 -3.30 -12.89 -6.99
C ASP A 64 -4.51 -12.29 -7.72
N GLN A 65 -5.07 -13.05 -8.66
CA GLN A 65 -6.30 -12.65 -9.34
C GLN A 65 -7.43 -12.44 -8.32
N GLY A 66 -8.08 -11.27 -8.39
CA GLY A 66 -9.17 -10.89 -7.49
C GLY A 66 -8.74 -10.00 -6.31
N ASP A 67 -7.43 -9.76 -6.14
CA ASP A 67 -6.94 -8.73 -5.23
C ASP A 67 -7.30 -7.32 -5.72
N ILE A 68 -7.47 -6.40 -4.77
CA ILE A 68 -8.02 -5.07 -4.99
C ILE A 68 -7.00 -4.02 -4.56
N ILE A 69 -6.58 -3.19 -5.52
CA ILE A 69 -5.83 -1.95 -5.26
C ILE A 69 -6.80 -0.78 -5.27
N ILE A 70 -6.70 0.07 -4.25
CA ILE A 70 -7.48 1.30 -4.08
C ILE A 70 -6.51 2.47 -4.09
N ASP A 71 -6.52 3.30 -5.13
CA ASP A 71 -5.74 4.55 -5.17
C ASP A 71 -6.49 5.64 -4.41
N GLY A 72 -6.05 5.92 -3.18
CA GLY A 72 -6.58 7.00 -2.34
C GLY A 72 -5.82 8.32 -2.50
N GLY A 73 -4.87 8.40 -3.42
CA GLY A 73 -4.18 9.64 -3.74
C GLY A 73 -5.07 10.65 -4.45
N ASN A 74 -4.66 11.92 -4.46
CA ASN A 74 -5.30 12.98 -5.26
C ASN A 74 -4.89 12.86 -6.74
N ALA A 75 -5.13 11.70 -7.36
CA ALA A 75 -4.78 11.44 -8.76
C ALA A 75 -5.73 12.17 -9.72
N TYR A 76 -5.23 12.53 -10.91
CA TYR A 76 -6.05 13.06 -11.99
C TYR A 76 -6.87 11.91 -12.60
N PHE A 77 -8.18 12.08 -12.76
CA PHE A 77 -9.09 10.98 -13.13
C PHE A 77 -8.68 10.15 -14.39
N PRO A 78 -8.03 10.72 -15.44
CA PRO A 78 -7.57 9.92 -16.57
C PRO A 78 -6.43 8.96 -16.21
N ASP A 79 -5.61 9.28 -15.21
CA ASP A 79 -4.57 8.36 -14.70
C ASP A 79 -5.21 7.14 -14.04
N THR A 80 -6.31 7.33 -13.31
CA THR A 80 -7.10 6.24 -12.74
C THR A 80 -7.72 5.37 -13.84
N GLN A 81 -8.28 5.99 -14.89
CA GLN A 81 -8.85 5.25 -16.02
C GLN A 81 -7.81 4.41 -16.77
N ARG A 82 -6.57 4.92 -16.95
CA ARG A 82 -5.47 4.16 -17.57
C ARG A 82 -5.09 2.90 -16.78
N ARG A 83 -5.32 2.88 -15.47
CA ARG A 83 -4.92 1.81 -14.54
C ARG A 83 -6.01 0.75 -14.31
N SER A 84 -7.22 0.99 -14.81
CA SER A 84 -8.41 0.13 -14.59
C SER A 84 -8.56 -0.98 -15.63
#